data_AF-A0A937W542-F1
#
_entry.id   AF-A0A937W542-F1
#
_cell.length_a   1.000
_cell.length_b   1.000
_cell.length_c   1.000
_cell.angle_alpha   90.00
_cell.angle_beta   90.00
_cell.angle_gamma   90.00
#
_symmetry.space_group_name_H-M   'P 1'
#
loop_
_entity.id
_entity.type
_entity.pdbx_description
1 polymer ?
#
loop_
_entity_poly.entity_id
_entity_poly.type
_entity_poly.pdbx_seq_one_letter_code
_entity_poly.pdbx_strand_id
1 'polypeptide(L)'
;IRRQLASMATDIEVLRMLFYRNGWLIQEGLPTPYESALNKVLADETGQTLTALGMELLGLYGPLKEGSRWAKLHGYIQHLYQTTMGHTIAGGTSEVLRSTVATRGLGLPRESRGRS
;
A
#
# COMPACT_ATOMS: atom_id res chain seq x y z
N ILE A 1 8.42 9.30 17.23
CA ILE A 1 7.32 10.12 16.68
C ILE A 1 7.75 11.06 15.55
N ARG A 2 8.39 12.22 15.78
CA ARG A 2 8.70 13.20 14.68
C ARG A 2 9.41 12.57 13.48
N ARG A 3 10.45 11.76 13.71
CA ARG A 3 11.18 11.06 12.64
C ARG A 3 10.32 10.05 11.87
N GLN A 4 9.47 9.30 12.58
CA GLN A 4 8.56 8.32 11.95
C GLN A 4 7.52 9.02 11.08
N LEU A 5 6.95 10.13 11.55
CA LEU A 5 6.01 10.94 10.78
C LEU A 5 6.69 11.56 9.54
N ALA A 6 7.93 12.04 9.66
CA ALA A 6 8.69 12.57 8.53
C ALA A 6 9.01 11.48 7.49
N SER A 7 9.41 10.29 7.93
CA SER A 7 9.61 9.13 7.05
C SER A 7 8.33 8.78 6.31
N MET A 8 7.22 8.64 7.05
CA MET A 8 5.91 8.31 6.49
C MET A 8 5.43 9.34 5.47
N ALA A 9 5.61 10.63 5.75
CA ALA A 9 5.29 11.70 4.81
C ALA A 9 6.15 11.60 3.53
N THR A 10 7.41 11.22 3.67
CA THR A 10 8.32 10.99 2.52
C THR A 10 7.86 9.81 1.68
N ASP A 11 7.49 8.70 2.31
CA ASP A 11 7.01 7.50 1.61
C ASP A 11 5.71 7.79 0.85
N ILE A 12 4.78 8.54 1.46
CA ILE A 12 3.55 8.99 0.80
C ILE A 12 3.84 9.92 -0.38
N GLU A 13 4.82 10.82 -0.27
CA GLU A 13 5.25 11.68 -1.38
C GLU A 13 5.80 10.88 -2.55
N VAL A 14 6.70 9.93 -2.26
CA VAL A 14 7.27 9.03 -3.27
C VAL A 14 6.17 8.24 -3.97
N LEU A 15 5.25 7.66 -3.21
CA LEU A 15 4.09 6.96 -3.78
C LEU A 15 3.28 7.86 -4.70
N ARG A 16 2.97 9.09 -4.27
CA ARG A 16 2.19 10.02 -5.08
C ARG A 16 2.87 10.32 -6.41
N MET A 17 4.18 10.56 -6.40
CA MET A 17 4.96 10.78 -7.62
C MET A 17 4.97 9.54 -8.52
N LEU A 18 5.10 8.34 -7.96
CA LEU A 18 5.05 7.09 -8.72
C LEU A 18 3.68 6.88 -9.39
N PHE A 19 2.58 7.19 -8.70
CA PHE A 19 1.24 7.14 -9.27
C PHE A 19 1.03 8.20 -10.35
N TYR A 20 1.51 9.43 -10.16
CA TYR A 20 1.45 10.46 -11.22
C TYR A 20 2.25 10.06 -12.45
N ARG A 21 3.46 9.53 -12.27
CA ARG A 21 4.27 9.01 -13.38
C ARG A 21 3.53 7.89 -14.12
N ASN A 22 2.96 6.94 -13.39
CA ASN A 22 2.21 5.84 -14.00
C ASN A 22 0.97 6.33 -14.74
N GLY A 23 0.22 7.28 -14.17
CA GLY A 23 -0.92 7.92 -14.83
C GLY A 23 -0.52 8.64 -16.11
N TRP A 24 0.61 9.35 -16.09
CA TRP A 24 1.17 9.99 -17.28
C TRP A 24 1.58 8.97 -18.35
N LEU A 25 2.26 7.88 -17.98
CA LEU A 25 2.60 6.80 -18.93
C LEU A 25 1.34 6.25 -19.62
N ILE A 26 0.29 5.99 -18.85
CA ILE A 26 -1.00 5.51 -19.38
C ILE A 26 -1.62 6.54 -20.32
N GLN A 27 -1.62 7.82 -19.95
CA GLN A 27 -2.17 8.90 -20.76
C GLN A 27 -1.45 9.04 -22.11
N GLU A 28 -0.13 8.89 -22.13
CA GLU A 28 0.69 8.94 -23.35
C GLU A 28 0.66 7.62 -24.15
N GLY A 29 -0.10 6.61 -23.71
CA GLY A 29 -0.14 5.29 -24.34
C GLY A 29 1.17 4.51 -24.25
N LEU A 30 2.05 4.89 -23.32
CA LEU A 30 3.32 4.21 -23.09
C LEU A 30 3.10 2.91 -22.31
N PRO A 31 3.90 1.86 -22.56
CA PRO A 31 3.75 0.59 -21.86
C PRO A 31 3.97 0.75 -20.35
N THR A 32 3.09 0.14 -19.55
CA THR A 32 3.23 0.01 -18.09
C THR A 32 3.28 -1.46 -17.65
N PRO A 33 4.32 -2.22 -18.06
CA PRO A 33 4.36 -3.66 -17.85
C PRO A 33 4.44 -4.09 -16.37
N TYR A 34 5.01 -3.24 -15.50
CA TYR A 34 5.17 -3.55 -14.06
C TYR A 34 4.85 -2.37 -13.13
N GLU A 35 4.77 -1.15 -13.64
CA GLU A 35 4.64 0.09 -12.87
C GLU A 35 3.39 0.08 -12.00
N SER A 36 2.24 -0.28 -12.56
CA SER A 36 0.99 -0.41 -11.79
C SER A 36 1.09 -1.46 -10.68
N ALA A 37 1.77 -2.58 -10.94
CA ALA A 37 1.94 -3.65 -9.96
C ALA A 37 2.88 -3.21 -8.82
N LEU A 38 3.99 -2.55 -9.16
CA LEU A 38 4.92 -1.98 -8.21
C LEU A 38 4.25 -0.94 -7.31
N ASN A 39 3.55 0.02 -7.91
CA ASN A 39 2.88 1.10 -7.17
C ASN A 39 1.83 0.55 -6.21
N LYS A 40 1.06 -0.47 -6.63
CA LYS A 40 0.04 -1.11 -5.80
C LYS A 40 0.67 -1.81 -4.58
N VAL A 41 1.73 -2.60 -4.77
CA VAL A 41 2.42 -3.27 -3.66
C VAL A 41 2.95 -2.26 -2.65
N LEU A 42 3.62 -1.21 -3.13
CA LEU A 42 4.16 -0.17 -2.25
C LEU A 42 3.03 0.57 -1.51
N ALA A 43 1.90 0.86 -2.19
CA ALA A 43 0.76 1.53 -1.58
C ALA A 43 0.13 0.71 -0.45
N ASP A 44 -0.03 -0.61 -0.65
CA ASP A 44 -0.58 -1.50 0.36
C ASP A 44 0.32 -1.56 1.60
N GLU A 45 1.64 -1.72 1.41
CA GLU A 45 2.62 -1.81 2.49
C GLU A 45 2.75 -0.49 3.27
N THR A 46 2.81 0.64 2.57
CA THR A 46 2.77 1.96 3.22
C THR A 46 1.45 2.19 3.95
N GLY A 47 0.31 1.76 3.39
CA GLY A 47 -0.99 1.85 4.04
C GLY A 47 -1.05 1.05 5.35
N GLN A 48 -0.51 -0.17 5.37
CA GLN A 48 -0.41 -0.98 6.59
C GLN A 48 0.49 -0.31 7.63
N THR A 49 1.65 0.20 7.22
CA THR A 49 2.60 0.84 8.13
C THR A 49 2.05 2.15 8.70
N LEU A 50 1.38 2.95 7.87
CA LEU A 50 0.73 4.19 8.27
C LEU A 50 -0.37 3.95 9.29
N THR A 51 -1.24 2.97 9.05
CA THR A 51 -2.37 2.69 9.93
C THR A 51 -1.91 2.05 11.24
N ALA A 52 -0.88 1.19 11.22
CA ALA A 52 -0.25 0.66 12.42
C ALA A 52 0.36 1.78 13.28
N LEU A 53 1.11 2.71 12.67
CA LEU A 53 1.62 3.90 13.36
C LEU A 53 0.49 4.76 13.92
N GLY A 54 -0.61 4.91 13.17
CA GLY A 54 -1.80 5.61 13.64
C GLY A 54 -2.40 4.97 14.90
N MET A 55 -2.51 3.62 14.93
CA MET A 55 -2.99 2.87 16.08
C MET A 55 -2.11 3.11 17.31
N GLU A 56 -0.78 3.08 17.14
CA GLU A 56 0.18 3.36 18.22
C GLU A 56 0.06 4.79 18.75
N LEU A 57 -0.01 5.79 17.86
CA LEU A 57 -0.09 7.20 18.23
C LEU A 57 -1.38 7.55 18.98
N LEU A 58 -2.49 6.87 18.65
CA LEU A 58 -3.77 7.05 19.32
C LEU A 58 -3.86 6.26 20.63
N GLY A 59 -2.96 5.31 20.89
CA GLY A 59 -2.93 4.50 22.10
C GLY A 59 -4.27 3.82 22.37
N LEU A 60 -4.83 4.03 23.57
CA LEU A 60 -6.13 3.47 23.97
C LEU A 60 -7.31 3.92 23.09
N TYR A 61 -7.16 5.04 22.37
CA TYR A 61 -8.19 5.52 21.45
C TYR A 61 -8.10 4.88 20.05
N GLY A 62 -6.98 4.23 19.72
CA GLY A 62 -6.74 3.63 18.40
C GLY A 62 -7.78 2.60 18.00
N PRO A 63 -8.11 1.61 18.86
CA PRO A 63 -9.11 0.59 18.55
C PRO A 63 -10.58 1.06 18.56
N LEU A 64 -10.85 2.34 18.83
CA LEU A 64 -12.21 2.84 18.93
C LEU A 64 -12.83 3.05 17.55
N LYS A 65 -14.00 2.46 17.35
CA LYS A 65 -14.78 2.55 16.11
C LYS A 65 -15.57 3.85 16.03
N GLU A 66 -16.00 4.18 14.81
CA GLU A 66 -17.00 5.20 14.56
C GLU A 66 -18.24 4.99 15.45
N GLY A 67 -18.82 6.08 15.96
CA GLY A 67 -19.94 6.05 16.90
C GLY A 67 -19.55 5.97 18.38
N SER A 68 -18.30 5.63 18.72
CA SER A 68 -17.82 5.79 20.10
C SER A 68 -17.63 7.26 20.44
N ARG A 69 -18.13 7.71 21.61
CA ARG A 69 -17.94 9.08 22.11
C ARG A 69 -16.47 9.49 22.24
N TRP A 70 -15.56 8.52 22.34
CA TRP A 70 -14.13 8.74 22.53
C TRP A 70 -13.32 8.52 21.25
N ALA A 71 -13.96 8.16 20.13
CA ALA A 71 -13.27 7.93 18.88
C ALA A 71 -12.53 9.20 18.44
N LYS A 72 -11.24 9.06 18.12
CA LYS A 72 -10.46 10.10 17.46
C LYS A 72 -10.57 9.92 15.95
N LEU A 73 -10.50 11.03 15.20
CA LEU A 73 -10.57 11.01 13.74
C LEU A 73 -11.78 10.20 13.22
N HIS A 74 -12.91 10.27 13.91
CA HIS A 74 -14.13 9.51 13.60
C HIS A 74 -13.93 7.98 13.49
N GLY A 75 -12.92 7.40 14.15
CA GLY A 75 -12.60 5.97 14.05
C GLY A 75 -11.91 5.57 12.73
N TYR A 76 -11.45 6.54 11.95
CA TYR A 76 -10.91 6.30 10.62
C TYR A 76 -9.65 5.43 10.61
N ILE A 77 -8.72 5.67 11.54
CA ILE A 77 -7.48 4.86 11.66
C ILE A 77 -7.80 3.41 11.98
N GLN A 78 -8.76 3.18 12.88
CA GLN A 78 -9.23 1.85 13.24
C GLN A 78 -9.82 1.12 12.03
N HIS A 79 -10.69 1.79 11.28
CA HIS A 79 -11.32 1.25 10.09
C HIS A 79 -10.26 0.89 9.04
N LEU A 80 -9.36 1.82 8.73
CA LEU A 80 -8.30 1.60 7.75
C LEU A 80 -7.36 0.47 8.17
N TYR A 81 -6.96 0.39 9.44
CA TYR A 81 -6.10 -0.68 9.94
C TYR A 81 -6.73 -2.07 9.70
N GLN A 82 -8.05 -2.19 9.86
CA GLN A 82 -8.75 -3.44 9.59
C GLN A 82 -8.86 -3.77 8.10
N THR A 83 -9.01 -2.76 7.23
CA THR A 83 -9.19 -2.97 5.80
C THR A 83 -7.88 -3.14 5.04
N THR A 84 -6.76 -2.61 5.53
CA THR A 84 -5.44 -2.71 4.87
C THR A 84 -4.94 -4.15 4.71
N MET A 85 -5.39 -5.08 5.54
CA MET A 85 -5.11 -6.52 5.34
C MET A 85 -5.82 -7.10 4.12
N GLY A 86 -7.02 -6.59 3.79
CA GLY A 86 -7.74 -7.00 2.59
C GLY A 86 -7.12 -6.44 1.31
N HIS A 87 -6.48 -5.27 1.39
CA HIS A 87 -5.87 -4.62 0.23
C HIS A 87 -4.73 -5.44 -0.39
N THR A 88 -3.94 -6.16 0.42
CA THR A 88 -2.86 -7.04 -0.09
C THR A 88 -3.35 -8.24 -0.88
N ILE A 89 -4.66 -8.51 -0.88
CA ILE A 89 -5.30 -9.58 -1.64
C ILE A 89 -6.13 -9.00 -2.79
N ALA A 90 -6.90 -7.95 -2.51
CA ALA A 90 -7.77 -7.30 -3.48
C ALA A 90 -6.96 -6.66 -4.62
N GLY A 91 -7.46 -6.79 -5.86
CA GLY A 91 -6.79 -6.24 -7.05
C GLY A 91 -5.48 -6.95 -7.44
N GLY A 92 -5.25 -8.16 -6.90
CA GLY A 92 -4.05 -8.96 -7.10
C GLY A 92 -3.25 -9.08 -5.81
N THR A 93 -2.89 -10.31 -5.43
CA THR A 93 -2.14 -10.52 -4.20
C THR A 93 -0.75 -9.92 -4.28
N SER A 94 -0.18 -9.53 -3.14
CA SER A 94 1.18 -8.98 -3.11
C SER A 94 2.22 -9.94 -3.71
N GLU A 95 2.06 -11.27 -3.58
CA GLU A 95 2.96 -12.23 -4.24
C GLU A 95 2.82 -12.19 -5.77
N VAL A 96 1.58 -12.16 -6.29
CA VAL A 96 1.34 -12.12 -7.75
C VAL A 96 1.87 -10.83 -8.36
N LEU A 97 1.68 -9.70 -7.68
CA LEU A 97 2.17 -8.41 -8.14
C LEU A 97 3.71 -8.34 -8.06
N ARG A 98 4.33 -8.84 -6.98
CA ARG A 98 5.79 -8.97 -6.93
C ARG A 98 6.35 -9.88 -8.01
N SER A 99 5.68 -10.99 -8.31
CA SER A 99 6.04 -11.88 -9.42
C SER A 99 5.96 -11.16 -10.78
N THR A 100 4.96 -10.28 -10.94
CA THR A 100 4.84 -9.42 -12.13
C THR A 100 6.02 -8.45 -12.22
N VAL A 101 6.41 -7.79 -11.13
CA VAL A 101 7.58 -6.90 -11.09
C VAL A 101 8.88 -7.66 -11.37
N ALA A 102 9.07 -8.83 -10.76
CA ALA A 102 10.24 -9.68 -10.98
C ALA A 102 10.38 -10.08 -12.46
N THR A 103 9.30 -10.56 -13.08
CA THR A 103 9.35 -11.11 -14.44
C THR A 103 9.31 -10.05 -15.52
N ARG A 104 8.48 -9.00 -15.35
CA ARG A 104 8.30 -7.95 -16.36
C ARG A 104 9.15 -6.71 -16.14
N GLY A 105 9.54 -6.43 -14.91
CA GLY A 105 10.41 -5.30 -14.56
C GLY A 105 11.89 -5.67 -14.53
N LEU A 106 12.23 -6.81 -13.92
CA LEU A 106 13.61 -7.25 -13.75
C LEU A 106 14.06 -8.35 -14.72
N GLY A 107 13.14 -8.86 -15.56
CA GLY A 107 13.45 -9.92 -16.52
C GLY A 107 13.77 -11.27 -15.89
N LEU A 108 13.38 -11.49 -14.63
CA LEU A 108 13.65 -12.74 -13.93
C LEU A 108 12.83 -13.89 -14.53
N PRO A 109 13.35 -15.14 -14.52
CA PRO A 109 12.59 -16.31 -14.94
C PRO A 109 11.29 -16.45 -14.15
N ARG A 110 10.22 -16.89 -14.81
CA ARG A 110 8.97 -17.22 -14.10
C ARG A 110 9.22 -18.43 -13.19
N GLU A 111 8.68 -18.37 -11.98
CA GLU A 111 8.65 -19.52 -11.09
C GLU A 111 7.99 -20.71 -11.80
N SER A 112 8.62 -21.89 -11.70
CA SER A 112 8.04 -23.10 -12.27
C SER A 112 6.75 -23.40 -11.51
N ARG A 113 5.62 -23.47 -12.22
CA ARG A 113 4.44 -24.11 -11.65
C ARG A 113 4.81 -25.57 -11.50
N GLY A 114 5.03 -26.02 -10.27
CA GLY A 114 5.27 -27.43 -9.97
C GLY A 114 4.26 -28.26 -10.75
N ARG A 115 4.75 -29.16 -11.60
CA ARG A 115 3.88 -30.14 -12.27
C ARG A 115 3.38 -31.06 -11.17
N SER A 116 2.14 -30.87 -10.74
CA SER A 116 1.35 -31.87 -10.01
C SER A 116 0.89 -32.95 -10.96
#